data_AF-A0A972WI21-F1
#
_entry.id   AF-A0A972WI21-F1
#
_cell.length_a   1.000
_cell.length_b   1.000
_cell.length_c   1.000
_cell.angle_alpha   90.00
_cell.angle_beta   90.00
_cell.angle_gamma   90.00
#
_symmetry.space_group_name_H-M   'P 1'
#
loop_
_entity.id
_entity.type
_entity.pdbx_description
1 polymer ?
#
loop_
_entity_poly.entity_id
_entity_poly.type
_entity_poly.pdbx_seq_one_letter_code
_entity_poly.pdbx_strand_id
1 'polypeptide(L)'
;MENKIDPGLAEVKKLFFEESLEFLNDTALRLSAIGNSLEDTDSEQIDAVFRAVHSVKGGAGAWDLKDITSFAHTFESLLGAIREGDILISAEIAALLTEATDVLITLLQNSEQEIQTNKSVWAKTQKTLEEITSSGLEPSIQNEFASASTSTGNVEFQLKPILDNAMATELKSYLLELLPNAGHLVVKGDQVERVTTLGIQVLLATAAEMHNKGGAFEIINPSPLLEESIMSLGLESLLGK
;
A
#
# COMPACT_ATOMS: atom_id res chain seq x y z
N MET A 1 -48.55 10.10 14.79
CA MET A 1 -48.55 8.77 14.15
C MET A 1 -47.22 8.14 14.51
N GLU A 2 -47.22 7.14 15.40
CA GLU A 2 -46.01 6.38 15.73
C GLU A 2 -45.53 5.68 14.46
N ASN A 3 -44.32 6.00 14.05
CA ASN A 3 -43.65 5.36 12.92
C ASN A 3 -43.19 3.98 13.41
N LYS A 4 -44.12 3.01 13.46
CA LYS A 4 -43.77 1.62 13.75
C LYS A 4 -42.92 1.12 12.59
N ILE A 5 -41.62 0.94 12.85
CA ILE A 5 -40.71 0.24 11.95
C ILE A 5 -41.35 -1.12 11.64
N ASP A 6 -41.42 -1.48 10.36
CA ASP A 6 -41.89 -2.79 9.91
C ASP A 6 -41.15 -3.88 10.69
N PRO A 7 -41.84 -4.79 11.41
CA PRO A 7 -41.19 -5.83 12.21
C PRO A 7 -40.16 -6.66 11.43
N GLY A 8 -40.40 -6.90 10.13
CA GLY A 8 -39.44 -7.60 9.27
C GLY A 8 -38.19 -6.77 9.02
N LEU A 9 -38.33 -5.45 8.85
CA LEU A 9 -37.20 -4.54 8.68
C LEU A 9 -36.34 -4.43 9.94
N ALA A 10 -36.97 -4.46 11.12
CA ALA A 10 -36.25 -4.47 12.40
C ALA A 10 -35.43 -5.75 12.59
N GLU A 11 -35.96 -6.90 12.18
CA GLU A 11 -35.24 -8.18 12.24
C GLU A 11 -34.04 -8.22 11.27
N VAL A 12 -34.19 -7.72 10.04
CA VAL A 12 -33.08 -7.62 9.07
C VAL A 12 -32.00 -6.65 9.57
N LYS A 13 -32.38 -5.54 10.22
CA LYS A 13 -31.41 -4.60 10.80
C LYS A 13 -30.65 -5.23 11.96
N LYS A 14 -31.32 -6.01 12.80
CA LYS A 14 -30.69 -6.77 13.90
C LYS A 14 -29.68 -7.79 13.36
N LEU A 15 -30.07 -8.56 12.34
CA LEU A 15 -29.18 -9.52 11.69
C LEU A 15 -27.93 -8.84 11.12
N PHE A 16 -28.08 -7.67 10.49
CA PHE A 16 -26.95 -6.89 10.00
C PHE A 16 -25.93 -6.55 11.10
N PHE A 17 -26.38 -6.13 12.30
CA PHE A 17 -25.47 -5.86 13.41
C PHE A 17 -24.78 -7.13 13.91
N GLU A 18 -25.51 -8.24 14.05
CA GLU A 18 -24.96 -9.52 14.49
C GLU A 18 -23.89 -10.04 13.52
N GLU A 19 -24.18 -10.08 12.21
CA GLU A 19 -23.23 -10.51 11.17
C GLU A 19 -22.01 -9.58 11.10
N SER A 20 -22.23 -8.26 11.16
CA SER A 20 -21.14 -7.28 11.11
C SER A 20 -20.18 -7.45 12.30
N LEU A 21 -20.71 -7.69 13.50
CA LEU A 21 -19.89 -7.94 14.68
C LEU A 21 -19.11 -9.26 14.57
N GLU A 22 -19.71 -10.31 14.02
CA GLU A 22 -19.01 -11.58 13.78
C GLU A 22 -17.83 -11.38 12.82
N PHE A 23 -18.05 -10.70 11.69
CA PHE A 23 -16.99 -10.39 10.73
C PHE A 23 -15.84 -9.58 11.33
N LEU A 24 -16.15 -8.61 12.19
CA LEU A 24 -15.13 -7.77 12.81
C LEU A 24 -14.37 -8.49 13.94
N ASN A 25 -15.01 -9.39 14.68
CA ASN A 25 -14.31 -10.22 15.65
C ASN A 25 -13.32 -11.17 14.97
N ASP A 26 -13.71 -11.80 13.85
CA ASP A 26 -12.78 -12.62 13.04
C ASP A 26 -11.65 -11.76 12.47
N THR A 27 -11.97 -10.54 12.01
CA THR A 27 -10.98 -9.55 11.55
C THR A 27 -9.95 -9.21 12.63
N ALA A 28 -10.39 -8.94 13.85
CA ALA A 28 -9.49 -8.62 14.97
C ALA A 28 -8.53 -9.78 15.28
N LEU A 29 -9.03 -11.02 15.26
CA LEU A 29 -8.20 -12.22 15.46
C LEU A 29 -7.15 -12.37 14.36
N ARG A 30 -7.52 -12.15 13.09
CA ARG A 30 -6.59 -12.22 11.96
C ARG A 30 -5.51 -11.15 12.05
N LEU A 31 -5.89 -9.90 12.31
CA LEU A 31 -4.95 -8.79 12.43
C LEU A 31 -3.98 -8.96 13.60
N SER A 32 -4.45 -9.52 14.72
CA SER A 32 -3.59 -9.90 15.84
C SER A 32 -2.60 -11.00 15.46
N ALA A 33 -3.03 -12.03 14.73
CA ALA A 33 -2.14 -13.08 14.25
C ALA A 33 -1.05 -12.53 13.31
N ILE A 34 -1.44 -11.66 12.38
CA ILE A 34 -0.54 -10.96 11.45
C ILE A 34 0.49 -10.12 12.21
N GLY A 35 0.05 -9.33 13.19
CA GLY A 35 0.95 -8.49 13.99
C GLY A 35 1.97 -9.29 14.82
N ASN A 36 1.66 -10.54 15.17
CA ASN A 36 2.56 -11.43 15.91
C ASN A 36 3.57 -12.16 15.00
N SER A 37 3.25 -12.36 13.72
CA SER A 37 4.13 -13.02 12.75
C SER A 37 3.92 -12.47 11.34
N LEU A 38 4.70 -11.44 11.00
CA LEU A 38 4.65 -10.83 9.66
C LEU A 38 5.15 -11.80 8.57
N GLU A 39 6.09 -12.69 8.90
CA GLU A 39 6.64 -13.68 7.96
C GLU A 39 5.60 -14.74 7.52
N ASP A 40 4.60 -15.00 8.36
CA ASP A 40 3.50 -15.95 8.09
C ASP A 40 2.28 -15.26 7.48
N THR A 41 2.36 -13.95 7.21
CA THR A 41 1.23 -13.20 6.66
C THR A 41 1.05 -13.54 5.18
N ASP A 42 -0.06 -14.22 4.88
CA ASP A 42 -0.49 -14.48 3.51
C ASP A 42 -1.49 -13.41 3.04
N SER A 43 -1.39 -13.05 1.76
CA SER A 43 -2.33 -12.24 0.99
C SER A 43 -3.80 -12.61 1.23
N GLU A 44 -4.11 -13.90 1.42
CA GLU A 44 -5.48 -14.37 1.70
C GLU A 44 -6.05 -13.79 3.01
N GLN A 45 -5.21 -13.58 4.03
CA GLN A 45 -5.66 -13.03 5.31
C GLN A 45 -6.07 -11.56 5.17
N ILE A 46 -5.29 -10.76 4.44
CA ILE A 46 -5.62 -9.35 4.15
C ILE A 46 -6.86 -9.26 3.27
N ASP A 47 -6.97 -10.11 2.25
CA ASP A 47 -8.16 -10.20 1.40
C ASP A 47 -9.42 -10.53 2.22
N ALA A 48 -9.33 -11.42 3.21
CA ALA A 48 -10.43 -11.74 4.10
C ALA A 48 -10.86 -10.54 4.95
N VAL A 49 -9.90 -9.82 5.54
CA VAL A 49 -10.15 -8.60 6.32
C VAL A 49 -10.80 -7.52 5.45
N PHE A 50 -10.29 -7.31 4.23
CA PHE A 50 -10.88 -6.35 3.29
C PHE A 50 -12.34 -6.69 2.95
N ARG A 51 -12.65 -7.96 2.65
CA ARG A 51 -14.03 -8.39 2.36
C ARG A 51 -14.98 -8.18 3.53
N ALA A 52 -14.50 -8.42 4.76
CA ALA A 52 -15.28 -8.17 5.98
C ALA A 52 -15.62 -6.67 6.09
N VAL A 53 -14.62 -5.79 6.04
CA VAL A 53 -14.81 -4.33 6.15
C VAL A 53 -15.68 -3.79 5.00
N HIS A 54 -15.48 -4.27 3.77
CA HIS A 54 -16.30 -3.91 2.61
C HIS A 54 -17.77 -4.29 2.79
N SER A 55 -18.04 -5.49 3.34
CA SER A 55 -19.40 -5.96 3.63
C SER A 55 -20.07 -5.10 4.71
N VAL A 56 -19.33 -4.76 5.78
CA VAL A 56 -19.82 -3.85 6.84
C VAL A 56 -20.13 -2.46 6.27
N LYS A 57 -19.25 -1.89 5.42
CA LYS A 57 -19.51 -0.60 4.74
C LYS A 57 -20.79 -0.64 3.91
N GLY A 58 -20.95 -1.70 3.10
CA GLY A 58 -22.13 -1.88 2.24
C GLY A 58 -23.42 -1.99 3.05
N GLY A 59 -23.43 -2.81 4.09
CA GLY A 59 -24.58 -2.95 4.99
C GLY A 59 -24.90 -1.67 5.76
N ALA A 60 -23.88 -0.98 6.29
CA ALA A 60 -24.06 0.30 6.97
C ALA A 60 -24.67 1.38 6.06
N GLY A 61 -24.25 1.41 4.79
CA GLY A 61 -24.81 2.31 3.78
C GLY A 61 -26.30 2.06 3.50
N ALA A 62 -26.74 0.80 3.51
CA ALA A 62 -28.15 0.44 3.34
C ALA A 62 -29.05 0.95 4.49
N TRP A 63 -28.46 1.18 5.68
CA TRP A 63 -29.15 1.65 6.88
C TRP A 63 -28.90 3.13 7.21
N ASP A 64 -28.28 3.90 6.30
CA ASP A 64 -27.89 5.31 6.47
C ASP A 64 -27.02 5.56 7.72
N LEU A 65 -26.17 4.60 8.09
CA LEU A 65 -25.26 4.69 9.23
C LEU A 65 -23.98 5.44 8.86
N LYS A 66 -24.10 6.75 8.66
CA LYS A 66 -23.06 7.60 8.03
C LYS A 66 -21.69 7.53 8.68
N ASP A 67 -21.63 7.52 10.01
CA ASP A 67 -20.34 7.47 10.73
C ASP A 67 -19.63 6.13 10.49
N ILE A 68 -20.37 5.01 10.51
CA ILE A 68 -19.85 3.67 10.20
C ILE A 68 -19.41 3.61 8.74
N THR A 69 -20.24 4.07 7.79
CA THR A 69 -19.90 4.07 6.36
C THR A 69 -18.65 4.90 6.07
N SER A 70 -18.53 6.10 6.66
CA SER A 70 -17.38 6.99 6.48
C SER A 70 -16.10 6.40 7.05
N PHE A 71 -16.17 5.83 8.26
CA PHE A 71 -15.01 5.22 8.89
C PHE A 71 -14.57 3.95 8.15
N ALA A 72 -15.52 3.06 7.83
CA ALA A 72 -15.25 1.82 7.10
C ALA A 72 -14.66 2.08 5.72
N HIS A 73 -15.10 3.13 5.01
CA HIS A 73 -14.51 3.53 3.73
C HIS A 73 -13.02 3.89 3.87
N THR A 74 -12.66 4.63 4.91
CA THR A 74 -11.26 5.02 5.18
C THR A 74 -10.42 3.79 5.51
N PHE A 75 -10.94 2.91 6.36
CA PHE A 75 -10.28 1.66 6.72
C PHE A 75 -10.11 0.74 5.50
N GLU A 76 -11.15 0.57 4.69
CA GLU A 76 -11.10 -0.19 3.44
C GLU A 76 -10.09 0.39 2.43
N SER A 77 -9.93 1.71 2.39
CA SER A 77 -8.96 2.37 1.50
C SER A 77 -7.52 2.00 1.86
N LEU A 78 -7.16 1.99 3.15
CA LEU A 78 -5.85 1.51 3.59
C LEU A 78 -5.65 0.03 3.28
N LEU A 79 -6.65 -0.82 3.54
CA LEU A 79 -6.59 -2.24 3.19
C LEU A 79 -6.44 -2.45 1.68
N GLY A 80 -7.08 -1.61 0.86
CA GLY A 80 -6.93 -1.59 -0.60
C GLY A 80 -5.47 -1.34 -1.00
N ALA A 81 -4.85 -0.28 -0.47
CA ALA A 81 -3.46 0.04 -0.73
C ALA A 81 -2.50 -1.10 -0.31
N ILE A 82 -2.77 -1.77 0.82
CA ILE A 82 -1.98 -2.94 1.25
C ILE A 82 -2.12 -4.10 0.26
N ARG A 83 -3.33 -4.35 -0.26
CA ARG A 83 -3.59 -5.43 -1.23
C ARG A 83 -2.97 -5.17 -2.59
N GLU A 84 -2.96 -3.92 -3.01
CA GLU A 84 -2.35 -3.48 -4.27
C GLU A 84 -0.82 -3.46 -4.19
N GLY A 85 -0.27 -3.55 -2.97
CA GLY A 85 1.17 -3.55 -2.71
C GLY A 85 1.75 -2.15 -2.49
N ASP A 86 0.92 -1.10 -2.55
CA ASP A 86 1.33 0.30 -2.36
C ASP A 86 1.77 0.59 -0.92
N ILE A 87 1.30 -0.20 0.06
CA ILE A 87 1.68 -0.11 1.46
C ILE A 87 2.07 -1.48 1.99
N LEU A 88 3.33 -1.64 2.40
CA LEU A 88 3.78 -2.87 3.05
C LEU A 88 3.20 -2.98 4.45
N ILE A 89 2.72 -4.18 4.80
CA ILE A 89 2.23 -4.43 6.14
C ILE A 89 3.39 -4.52 7.15
N SER A 90 3.31 -3.73 8.21
CA SER A 90 4.21 -3.77 9.36
C SER A 90 3.45 -4.07 10.65
N ALA A 91 4.16 -4.30 11.76
CA ALA A 91 3.54 -4.52 13.06
C ALA A 91 2.74 -3.28 13.51
N GLU A 92 3.23 -2.09 13.21
CA GLU A 92 2.55 -0.82 13.50
C GLU A 92 1.27 -0.65 12.68
N ILE A 93 1.31 -1.03 11.40
CA ILE A 93 0.12 -1.02 10.54
C ILE A 93 -0.88 -2.07 11.03
N ALA A 94 -0.46 -3.29 11.33
CA ALA A 94 -1.34 -4.33 11.88
C ALA A 94 -2.00 -3.89 13.20
N ALA A 95 -1.27 -3.22 14.08
CA ALA A 95 -1.81 -2.63 15.31
C ALA A 95 -2.83 -1.52 15.02
N LEU A 96 -2.57 -0.65 14.04
CA LEU A 96 -3.51 0.39 13.63
C LEU A 96 -4.79 -0.20 13.02
N LEU A 97 -4.69 -1.22 12.17
CA LEU A 97 -5.86 -1.92 11.61
C LEU A 97 -6.67 -2.61 12.72
N THR A 98 -6.00 -3.10 13.76
CA THR A 98 -6.66 -3.67 14.95
C THR A 98 -7.42 -2.58 15.71
N GLU A 99 -6.78 -1.42 15.96
CA GLU A 99 -7.45 -0.25 16.56
C GLU A 99 -8.65 0.22 15.72
N ALA A 100 -8.50 0.25 14.39
CA ALA A 100 -9.59 0.61 13.49
C ALA A 100 -10.76 -0.39 13.55
N THR A 101 -10.46 -1.68 13.75
CA THR A 101 -11.47 -2.73 13.96
C THR A 101 -12.24 -2.49 15.25
N ASP A 102 -11.54 -2.19 16.35
CA ASP A 102 -12.15 -1.88 17.65
C ASP A 102 -13.07 -0.65 17.58
N VAL A 103 -12.63 0.39 16.85
CA VAL A 103 -13.45 1.58 16.59
C VAL A 103 -14.73 1.19 15.83
N LEU A 104 -14.63 0.36 14.80
CA LEU A 104 -15.78 -0.02 13.98
C LEU A 104 -16.77 -0.89 14.78
N ILE A 105 -16.28 -1.80 15.62
CA ILE A 105 -17.09 -2.57 16.59
C ILE A 105 -17.82 -1.62 17.53
N THR A 106 -17.11 -0.63 18.09
CA THR A 106 -17.68 0.35 19.02
C THR A 106 -18.77 1.19 18.34
N LEU A 107 -18.55 1.61 17.09
CA LEU A 107 -19.55 2.35 16.32
C LEU A 107 -20.81 1.52 16.05
N LEU A 108 -20.66 0.23 15.69
CA LEU A 108 -21.78 -0.68 15.48
C LEU A 108 -22.59 -0.88 16.77
N GLN A 109 -21.94 -1.20 17.88
CA GLN A 109 -22.61 -1.40 19.17
C GLN A 109 -23.37 -0.15 19.63
N ASN A 110 -22.74 1.02 19.52
CA ASN A 110 -23.40 2.28 19.88
C ASN A 110 -24.58 2.58 18.94
N SER A 111 -24.43 2.30 17.64
CA SER A 111 -25.52 2.50 16.67
C SER A 111 -26.69 1.53 16.89
N GLU A 112 -26.42 0.30 17.33
CA GLU A 112 -27.46 -0.68 17.67
C GLU A 112 -28.24 -0.24 18.92
N GLN A 113 -27.54 0.33 19.90
CA GLN A 113 -28.12 0.81 21.16
C GLN A 113 -28.64 2.25 21.09
N GLU A 114 -28.60 2.88 19.91
CA GLU A 114 -28.96 4.30 19.70
C GLU A 114 -28.19 5.28 20.61
N ILE A 115 -26.96 4.91 20.97
CA ILE A 115 -26.05 5.73 21.76
C ILE A 115 -25.35 6.72 20.83
N GLN A 116 -25.52 8.02 21.12
CA GLN A 116 -24.81 9.06 20.40
C GLN A 116 -23.31 8.97 20.68
N THR A 117 -22.51 8.71 19.65
CA THR A 117 -21.05 8.71 19.77
C THR A 117 -20.49 10.12 19.56
N ASN A 118 -19.43 10.45 20.29
CA ASN A 118 -18.69 11.67 20.02
C ASN A 118 -17.62 11.40 18.96
N LYS A 119 -17.75 12.05 17.81
CA LYS A 119 -16.81 11.95 16.69
C LYS A 119 -15.35 12.20 17.08
N SER A 120 -15.08 13.00 18.12
CA SER A 120 -13.72 13.24 18.59
C SER A 120 -13.00 11.97 19.07
N VAL A 121 -13.73 10.92 19.45
CA VAL A 121 -13.18 9.67 19.98
C VAL A 121 -12.49 8.87 18.86
N TRP A 122 -13.08 8.81 17.67
CA TRP A 122 -12.59 8.02 16.54
C TRP A 122 -11.97 8.85 15.41
N ALA A 123 -12.17 10.18 15.41
CA ALA A 123 -11.60 11.07 14.42
C ALA A 123 -10.07 11.02 14.36
N LYS A 124 -9.40 10.75 15.49
CA LYS A 124 -7.94 10.59 15.52
C LYS A 124 -7.52 9.36 14.69
N THR A 125 -8.10 8.20 14.96
CA THR A 125 -7.80 6.96 14.24
C THR A 125 -8.14 7.09 12.76
N GLN A 126 -9.30 7.67 12.43
CA GLN A 126 -9.68 7.94 11.04
C GLN A 126 -8.64 8.84 10.35
N LYS A 127 -8.24 9.93 11.00
CA LYS A 127 -7.23 10.83 10.45
C LYS A 127 -5.89 10.12 10.24
N THR A 128 -5.46 9.27 11.18
CA THR A 128 -4.23 8.48 11.01
C THR A 128 -4.32 7.54 9.80
N LEU A 129 -5.47 6.87 9.60
CA LEU A 129 -5.71 6.03 8.43
C LEU A 129 -5.64 6.86 7.13
N GLU A 130 -6.35 7.99 7.08
CA GLU A 130 -6.33 8.91 5.93
C GLU A 130 -4.93 9.44 5.63
N GLU A 131 -4.18 9.82 6.67
CA GLU A 131 -2.80 10.27 6.54
C GLU A 131 -1.93 9.16 5.96
N ILE A 132 -1.96 7.94 6.49
CA ILE A 132 -1.18 6.81 5.96
C ILE A 132 -1.56 6.48 4.52
N THR A 133 -2.86 6.44 4.21
CA THR A 133 -3.34 6.15 2.85
C THR A 133 -2.99 7.26 1.86
N SER A 134 -3.09 8.53 2.26
CA SER A 134 -2.90 9.70 1.37
C SER A 134 -1.44 10.12 1.24
N SER A 135 -0.68 10.01 2.32
CA SER A 135 0.77 10.25 2.25
C SER A 135 1.45 9.11 1.51
N GLY A 136 0.85 7.92 1.51
CA GLY A 136 1.61 6.68 1.46
C GLY A 136 2.60 6.79 2.60
N LEU A 137 2.34 6.18 3.76
CA LEU A 137 3.47 5.91 4.64
C LEU A 137 4.30 4.83 3.95
N GLU A 138 5.04 5.30 2.95
CA GLU A 138 6.29 4.76 2.53
C GLU A 138 7.04 4.35 3.79
N PRO A 139 7.50 3.10 3.87
CA PRO A 139 8.49 2.73 4.84
C PRO A 139 9.78 3.48 4.50
N SER A 140 9.89 4.78 4.83
CA SER A 140 11.11 5.55 4.68
C SER A 140 11.85 5.30 3.33
N ILE A 141 11.26 5.60 2.17
CA ILE A 141 12.00 5.49 0.88
C ILE A 141 13.03 6.62 0.70
N GLN A 142 13.23 7.49 1.69
CA GLN A 142 14.49 8.23 1.80
C GLN A 142 15.69 7.38 2.22
N ASN A 143 15.51 6.12 2.64
CA ASN A 143 16.60 5.24 3.06
C ASN A 143 16.72 3.92 2.26
N GLU A 144 15.72 3.50 1.50
CA GLU A 144 15.86 2.25 0.74
C GLU A 144 16.71 2.45 -0.53
N PHE A 145 16.58 3.56 -1.23
CA PHE A 145 17.35 3.85 -2.45
C PHE A 145 18.62 4.69 -2.21
N ALA A 146 18.95 4.97 -0.95
CA ALA A 146 19.88 6.01 -0.48
C ALA A 146 21.39 5.75 -0.67
N SER A 147 21.77 4.97 -1.69
CA SER A 147 23.17 4.91 -2.14
C SER A 147 23.47 5.97 -3.19
N ALA A 148 22.56 6.92 -3.43
CA ALA A 148 22.73 7.90 -4.48
C ALA A 148 23.81 8.92 -4.12
N SER A 149 25.00 8.77 -4.69
CA SER A 149 26.10 9.72 -4.51
C SER A 149 26.01 10.79 -5.58
N THR A 150 25.84 12.04 -5.17
CA THR A 150 25.76 13.19 -6.08
C THR A 150 27.09 13.94 -6.10
N SER A 151 27.66 14.08 -7.29
CA SER A 151 28.71 15.07 -7.57
C SER A 151 28.20 15.98 -8.69
N THR A 152 28.77 17.18 -8.84
CA THR A 152 28.24 18.21 -9.75
C THR A 152 27.96 17.66 -11.16
N GLY A 153 26.69 17.40 -11.47
CA GLY A 153 26.22 16.86 -12.75
C GLY A 153 26.20 15.33 -12.89
N ASN A 154 26.70 14.54 -11.92
CA ASN A 154 26.70 13.08 -12.00
C ASN A 154 26.01 12.46 -10.79
N VAL A 155 25.03 11.60 -11.05
CA VAL A 155 24.28 10.84 -10.05
C VAL A 155 24.67 9.37 -10.21
N GLU A 156 25.25 8.77 -9.18
CA GLU A 156 25.40 7.32 -9.11
C GLU A 156 24.25 6.73 -8.32
N PHE A 157 23.72 5.59 -8.71
CA PHE A 157 22.58 4.91 -8.07
C PHE A 157 22.82 3.40 -8.00
N GLN A 158 22.48 2.75 -6.88
CA GLN A 158 22.67 1.31 -6.70
C GLN A 158 21.34 0.56 -6.82
N LEU A 159 21.23 -0.39 -7.75
CA LEU A 159 20.07 -1.27 -7.84
C LEU A 159 20.03 -2.25 -6.67
N LYS A 160 18.80 -2.52 -6.22
CA LYS A 160 18.50 -3.53 -5.21
C LYS A 160 18.60 -4.95 -5.77
N PRO A 161 18.76 -5.96 -4.90
CA PRO A 161 18.80 -7.36 -5.34
C PRO A 161 17.54 -7.86 -6.03
N ILE A 162 16.37 -7.34 -5.67
CA ILE A 162 15.09 -7.79 -6.22
C ILE A 162 14.47 -6.63 -6.99
N LEU A 163 14.24 -6.82 -8.28
CA LEU A 163 13.61 -5.87 -9.19
C LEU A 163 12.35 -6.48 -9.83
N ASP A 164 11.36 -6.76 -8.98
CA ASP A 164 10.05 -7.27 -9.38
C ASP A 164 9.08 -6.15 -9.83
N ASN A 165 7.81 -6.47 -10.09
CA ASN A 165 6.87 -5.50 -10.61
C ASN A 165 6.49 -4.39 -9.62
N ALA A 166 6.43 -4.71 -8.31
CA ALA A 166 6.15 -3.72 -7.27
C ALA A 166 7.34 -2.75 -7.17
N MET A 167 8.54 -3.32 -7.02
CA MET A 167 9.78 -2.54 -6.98
C MET A 167 10.03 -1.74 -8.26
N ALA A 168 9.64 -2.24 -9.43
CA ALA A 168 9.78 -1.51 -10.69
C ALA A 168 8.90 -0.25 -10.72
N THR A 169 7.69 -0.31 -10.18
CA THR A 169 6.77 0.82 -10.12
C THR A 169 7.32 1.92 -9.22
N GLU A 170 7.84 1.54 -8.05
CA GLU A 170 8.51 2.45 -7.11
C GLU A 170 9.80 3.04 -7.68
N LEU A 171 10.66 2.19 -8.26
CA LEU A 171 11.93 2.60 -8.86
C LEU A 171 11.73 3.66 -9.94
N LYS A 172 10.65 3.55 -10.73
CA LYS A 172 10.36 4.51 -11.80
C LYS A 172 10.15 5.92 -11.24
N SER A 173 9.30 6.06 -10.22
CA SER A 173 9.01 7.35 -9.59
C SER A 173 10.30 7.94 -9.01
N TYR A 174 11.06 7.11 -8.29
CA TYR A 174 12.30 7.54 -7.66
C TYR A 174 13.36 8.00 -8.66
N LEU A 175 13.62 7.22 -9.72
CA LEU A 175 14.59 7.58 -10.74
C LEU A 175 14.21 8.89 -11.44
N LEU A 176 12.91 9.10 -11.74
CA LEU A 176 12.41 10.32 -12.38
C LEU A 176 12.66 11.57 -11.52
N GLU A 177 12.52 11.46 -10.20
CA GLU A 177 12.82 12.55 -9.25
C GLU A 177 14.32 12.84 -9.15
N LEU A 178 15.15 11.81 -9.22
CA LEU A 178 16.60 11.94 -9.18
C LEU A 178 17.22 12.44 -10.48
N LEU A 179 16.48 12.47 -11.59
CA LEU A 179 17.05 12.80 -12.89
C LEU A 179 17.63 14.23 -12.91
N PRO A 180 18.95 14.38 -13.10
CA PRO A 180 19.53 15.70 -13.25
C PRO A 180 18.98 16.38 -14.52
N ASN A 181 18.89 17.72 -14.50
CA ASN A 181 18.46 18.50 -15.67
C ASN A 181 19.44 18.39 -16.85
N ALA A 182 20.71 18.08 -16.57
CA ALA A 182 21.76 17.72 -17.51
C ALA A 182 22.84 16.98 -16.70
N GLY A 183 23.50 15.97 -17.28
CA GLY A 183 24.46 15.18 -16.51
C GLY A 183 24.55 13.70 -16.88
N HIS A 184 25.16 12.91 -16.00
CA HIS A 184 25.28 11.47 -16.15
C HIS A 184 24.58 10.74 -14.99
N LEU A 185 23.65 9.83 -15.31
CA LEU A 185 23.09 8.89 -14.35
C LEU A 185 23.74 7.52 -14.53
N VAL A 186 24.46 7.07 -13.51
CA VAL A 186 25.17 5.80 -13.50
C VAL A 186 24.46 4.84 -12.55
N VAL A 187 24.03 3.69 -13.05
CA VAL A 187 23.28 2.68 -12.29
C VAL A 187 24.16 1.46 -12.05
N LYS A 188 24.47 1.15 -10.78
CA LYS A 188 25.23 -0.04 -10.38
C LYS A 188 24.29 -1.24 -10.26
N GLY A 189 24.57 -2.30 -11.00
CA GLY A 189 23.71 -3.48 -11.09
C GLY A 189 24.24 -4.75 -10.41
N ASP A 190 25.31 -4.65 -9.61
CA ASP A 190 26.11 -5.78 -9.15
C ASP A 190 25.37 -6.70 -8.17
N GLN A 191 24.37 -6.17 -7.48
CA GLN A 191 23.62 -6.89 -6.46
C GLN A 191 22.34 -7.55 -7.00
N VAL A 192 21.97 -7.37 -8.28
CA VAL A 192 20.67 -7.83 -8.81
C VAL A 192 20.61 -9.36 -8.91
N GLU A 193 19.75 -9.98 -8.11
CA GLU A 193 19.53 -11.43 -8.05
C GLU A 193 18.19 -11.84 -8.67
N ARG A 194 17.24 -10.92 -8.81
CA ARG A 194 15.94 -11.14 -9.46
C ARG A 194 15.55 -9.90 -10.25
N VAL A 195 15.10 -10.08 -11.48
CA VAL A 195 14.63 -8.97 -12.33
C VAL A 195 13.46 -9.41 -13.21
N THR A 196 12.46 -8.55 -13.31
CA THR A 196 11.31 -8.72 -14.21
C THR A 196 11.48 -7.89 -15.48
N THR A 197 10.74 -8.23 -16.54
CA THR A 197 10.68 -7.41 -17.76
C THR A 197 10.28 -5.97 -17.46
N LEU A 198 9.36 -5.75 -16.51
CA LEU A 198 8.93 -4.41 -16.12
C LEU A 198 10.08 -3.61 -15.47
N GLY A 199 10.86 -4.25 -14.59
CA GLY A 199 12.07 -3.65 -14.02
C GLY A 199 13.05 -3.15 -15.10
N ILE A 200 13.26 -3.94 -16.15
CA ILE A 200 14.15 -3.54 -17.27
C ILE A 200 13.54 -2.40 -18.09
N GLN A 201 12.23 -2.44 -18.33
CA GLN A 201 11.52 -1.36 -19.03
C GLN A 201 11.63 -0.01 -18.29
N VAL A 202 11.66 -0.04 -16.96
CA VAL A 202 11.86 1.16 -16.14
C VAL A 202 13.26 1.73 -16.35
N LEU A 203 14.30 0.89 -16.37
CA LEU A 203 15.67 1.32 -16.65
C LEU A 203 15.78 1.93 -18.07
N LEU A 204 15.14 1.29 -19.06
CA LEU A 204 15.09 1.80 -20.44
C LEU A 204 14.37 3.15 -20.54
N ALA A 205 13.21 3.28 -19.88
CA ALA A 205 12.45 4.52 -19.86
C ALA A 205 13.25 5.66 -19.20
N THR A 206 13.98 5.34 -18.13
CA THR A 206 14.88 6.27 -17.45
C THR A 206 16.01 6.72 -18.38
N ALA A 207 16.62 5.79 -19.11
CA ALA A 207 17.67 6.10 -20.09
C ALA A 207 17.17 7.02 -21.21
N ALA A 208 15.97 6.74 -21.73
CA ALA A 208 15.33 7.56 -22.75
C ALA A 208 15.05 9.00 -22.25
N GLU A 209 14.59 9.13 -21.01
CA GLU A 209 14.33 10.43 -20.39
C GLU A 209 15.63 11.22 -20.15
N MET A 210 16.70 10.55 -19.69
CA MET A 210 18.02 11.17 -19.58
C MET A 210 18.53 11.69 -20.92
N HIS A 211 18.38 10.89 -21.98
CA HIS A 211 18.73 11.32 -23.34
C HIS A 211 17.90 12.52 -23.81
N ASN A 212 16.59 12.55 -23.52
CA ASN A 212 15.72 13.69 -23.84
C ASN A 212 16.16 14.98 -23.12
N LYS A 213 16.70 14.86 -21.90
CA LYS A 213 17.27 15.96 -21.12
C LYS A 213 18.70 16.34 -21.54
N GLY A 214 19.28 15.68 -22.55
CA GLY A 214 20.65 15.90 -23.00
C GLY A 214 21.71 15.33 -22.06
N GLY A 215 21.33 14.42 -21.18
CA GLY A 215 22.22 13.66 -20.29
C GLY A 215 22.55 12.27 -20.83
N ALA A 216 23.38 11.56 -20.08
CA ALA A 216 23.76 10.18 -20.34
C ALA A 216 23.20 9.24 -19.26
N PHE A 217 23.00 7.98 -19.62
CA PHE A 217 22.61 6.90 -18.73
C PHE A 217 23.48 5.68 -19.02
N GLU A 218 24.00 5.04 -17.98
CA GLU A 218 24.73 3.77 -18.12
C GLU A 218 24.49 2.85 -16.92
N ILE A 219 24.50 1.54 -17.17
CA ILE A 219 24.50 0.50 -16.15
C ILE A 219 25.91 -0.06 -16.03
N ILE A 220 26.54 0.07 -14.86
CA ILE A 220 27.87 -0.45 -14.58
C ILE A 220 27.81 -1.65 -13.64
N ASN A 221 28.80 -2.54 -13.77
CA ASN A 221 28.92 -3.76 -12.99
C ASN A 221 27.60 -4.56 -12.89
N PRO A 222 26.87 -4.84 -13.99
CA PRO A 222 25.65 -5.62 -13.88
C PRO A 222 25.96 -7.02 -13.32
N SER A 223 25.05 -7.57 -12.52
CA SER A 223 25.10 -9.00 -12.21
C SER A 223 24.92 -9.84 -13.49
N PRO A 224 25.38 -11.10 -13.52
CA PRO A 224 25.19 -11.96 -14.69
C PRO A 224 23.74 -12.08 -15.12
N LEU A 225 22.81 -12.13 -14.17
CA LEU A 225 21.37 -12.20 -14.44
C LEU A 225 20.86 -10.93 -15.12
N LEU A 226 21.25 -9.76 -14.59
CA LEU A 226 20.82 -8.48 -15.16
C LEU A 226 21.41 -8.27 -16.55
N GLU A 227 22.68 -8.61 -16.74
CA GLU A 227 23.36 -8.56 -18.03
C GLU A 227 22.67 -9.45 -19.06
N GLU A 228 22.42 -10.72 -18.73
CA GLU A 228 21.71 -11.67 -19.61
C GLU A 228 20.32 -11.15 -19.97
N SER A 229 19.59 -10.61 -18.99
CA SER A 229 18.25 -10.09 -19.22
C SER A 229 18.23 -8.87 -20.16
N ILE A 230 19.19 -7.95 -20.00
CA ILE A 230 19.36 -6.78 -20.89
C ILE A 230 19.74 -7.22 -22.31
N MET A 231 20.68 -8.15 -22.44
CA MET A 231 21.09 -8.69 -23.74
C MET A 231 19.97 -9.44 -24.44
N SER A 232 19.17 -10.22 -23.72
CA SER A 232 18.03 -10.97 -24.29
C SER A 232 16.97 -10.07 -24.93
N LEU A 233 16.90 -8.80 -24.50
CA LEU A 233 15.99 -7.79 -25.01
C LEU A 233 16.62 -6.88 -26.08
N GLY A 234 17.88 -7.09 -26.44
CA GLY A 234 18.61 -6.26 -27.43
C GLY A 234 18.87 -4.83 -26.94
N LEU A 235 19.07 -4.66 -25.63
CA LEU A 235 19.26 -3.36 -24.97
C LEU A 235 20.72 -3.15 -24.53
N GLU A 236 21.69 -3.67 -25.27
CA GLU A 236 23.10 -3.65 -24.85
C GLU A 236 23.66 -2.23 -24.76
N SER A 237 23.02 -1.25 -25.42
CA SER A 237 23.35 0.16 -25.32
C SER A 237 23.19 0.75 -23.92
N LEU A 238 22.45 0.09 -23.03
CA LEU A 238 22.30 0.50 -21.63
C LEU A 238 23.52 0.13 -20.77
N LEU A 239 24.35 -0.81 -21.21
CA LEU A 239 25.52 -1.25 -20.45
C LEU A 239 26.68 -0.27 -20.66
N GLY A 240 27.29 0.17 -19.55
CA GLY A 240 28.51 0.96 -19.57
C GLY A 240 29.65 0.17 -20.23
N LYS A 241 30.51 0.88 -20.97
CA LYS A 241 31.68 0.28 -21.65
C LYS A 241 32.89 0.16 -20.75
#